data_AF-A0A090RQZ2-F1
#
_entry.id   AF-A0A090RQZ2-F1
#
_cell.length_a   1.000
_cell.length_b   1.000
_cell.length_c   1.000
_cell.angle_alpha   90.00
_cell.angle_beta   90.00
_cell.angle_gamma   90.00
#
_symmetry.space_group_name_H-M   'P 1'
#
loop_
_entity.id
_entity.type
_entity.pdbx_description
1 polymer ?
#
loop_
_entity_poly.entity_id
_entity_poly.type
_entity_poly.pdbx_seq_one_letter_code
_entity_poly.pdbx_strand_id
1 'polypeptide(L)'
;MLSIKSTSDFEIESVKYPNFPLLTWEADNQELGIDSGMLCVEAMQFLIYECLKRGRVNSENTWWTYGNHLAQFLTFCEQNSLDWRDISESSEDEMLVSAYRDLCVGEFGMSVNSTNQHLRTIVRFYSYGVGKWFKSLPYSLESVSVNKGQQFLAHTERNGGKKYSSDLMMKTFEKKAKFLSAIEVRELLSAIENPTLKLMVRLCLQTGIRRKELLLFPLHVIRKPTENRAYYAVNISRTKGERERKIHIPTRLMEDLWRYVNEARFQKQQASGVVSDCLFLTSDGQEWTSQGSAFGKALKSLNLPFHVSPHMLRHTYATHMLKGMLEHKSSKFEP
;
A
#
# COMPACT_ATOMS: atom_id res chain seq x y z
N MET A 1 21.69 -1.24 -10.79
CA MET A 1 20.49 -1.34 -11.67
C MET A 1 19.57 -0.12 -11.55
N LEU A 2 19.25 0.52 -12.69
CA LEU A 2 18.26 1.60 -12.74
C LEU A 2 16.85 1.08 -13.01
N SER A 3 15.86 1.74 -12.41
CA SER A 3 14.44 1.52 -12.70
C SER A 3 13.87 2.75 -13.39
N ILE A 4 13.53 2.64 -14.67
CA ILE A 4 12.99 3.74 -15.47
C ILE A 4 11.52 3.49 -15.83
N LYS A 5 10.75 4.56 -16.01
CA LYS A 5 9.34 4.47 -16.44
C LYS A 5 9.27 4.22 -17.94
N SER A 6 8.51 3.22 -18.35
CA SER A 6 8.16 3.06 -19.75
C SER A 6 7.29 4.23 -20.26
N THR A 7 7.50 4.58 -21.53
CA THR A 7 6.62 5.46 -22.30
C THR A 7 5.44 4.67 -22.86
N SER A 8 4.60 5.32 -23.68
CA SER A 8 3.54 4.66 -24.45
C SER A 8 4.05 3.70 -25.54
N ASP A 9 5.36 3.66 -25.77
CA ASP A 9 5.99 2.84 -26.80
C ASP A 9 6.28 1.42 -26.30
N PHE A 10 6.24 1.22 -24.98
CA PHE A 10 6.30 -0.11 -24.40
C PHE A 10 4.95 -0.81 -24.56
N GLU A 11 4.89 -1.71 -25.53
CA GLU A 11 3.72 -2.50 -25.85
C GLU A 11 4.01 -4.00 -25.85
N ILE A 12 3.01 -4.79 -25.48
CA ILE A 12 3.03 -6.25 -25.54
C ILE A 12 1.74 -6.66 -26.25
N GLU A 13 1.85 -7.40 -27.36
CA GLU A 13 0.69 -7.81 -28.17
C GLU A 13 -0.22 -6.62 -28.53
N SER A 14 0.40 -5.48 -28.92
CA SER A 14 -0.27 -4.21 -29.23
C SER A 14 -1.03 -3.55 -28.07
N VAL A 15 -0.87 -4.04 -26.84
CA VAL A 15 -1.38 -3.40 -25.62
C VAL A 15 -0.28 -2.55 -25.00
N LYS A 16 -0.56 -1.26 -24.79
CA LYS A 16 0.40 -0.29 -24.23
C LYS A 16 0.40 -0.31 -22.71
N TYR A 17 1.60 -0.31 -22.12
CA TYR A 17 1.79 -0.30 -20.67
C TYR A 17 2.67 0.89 -20.26
N PRO A 18 2.15 2.13 -20.25
CA PRO A 18 2.91 3.29 -19.78
C PRO A 18 3.18 3.17 -18.27
N ASN A 19 4.28 3.78 -17.81
CA ASN A 19 4.73 3.75 -16.41
C ASN A 19 5.08 2.36 -15.87
N PHE A 20 5.23 1.33 -16.71
CA PHE A 20 5.75 0.04 -16.30
C PHE A 20 7.25 0.19 -15.94
N PRO A 21 7.74 -0.45 -14.86
CA PRO A 21 9.15 -0.37 -14.50
C PRO A 21 9.99 -1.16 -15.49
N LEU A 22 10.92 -0.48 -16.14
CA LEU A 22 11.96 -1.08 -16.97
C LEU A 22 13.26 -1.11 -16.16
N LEU A 23 13.85 -2.29 -16.01
CA LEU A 23 15.09 -2.49 -15.26
C LEU A 23 16.28 -2.55 -16.19
N THR A 24 17.22 -1.61 -16.07
CA THR A 24 18.39 -1.48 -16.93
C THR A 24 19.69 -1.60 -16.14
N TRP A 25 20.71 -2.18 -16.77
CA TRP A 25 22.06 -2.27 -16.24
C TRP A 25 22.70 -0.88 -16.15
N GLU A 26 23.45 -0.64 -15.06
CA GLU A 26 24.11 0.67 -14.82
C GLU A 26 25.52 0.73 -15.39
N ALA A 27 26.23 -0.38 -15.28
CA ALA A 27 27.61 -0.50 -15.71
C ALA A 27 27.73 -1.61 -16.77
N ASP A 28 28.76 -1.47 -17.60
CA ASP A 28 29.14 -2.52 -18.53
C ASP A 28 29.69 -3.72 -17.74
N ASN A 29 29.32 -4.93 -18.18
CA ASN A 29 29.90 -6.18 -17.70
C ASN A 29 30.29 -7.03 -18.91
N GLN A 30 31.58 -7.00 -19.25
CA GLN A 30 32.11 -7.68 -20.43
C GLN A 30 32.05 -9.21 -20.33
N GLU A 31 32.17 -9.77 -19.12
CA GLU A 31 32.10 -11.23 -18.90
C GLU A 31 30.70 -11.78 -19.20
N LEU A 32 29.67 -10.99 -18.93
CA LEU A 32 28.27 -11.34 -19.16
C LEU A 32 27.71 -10.76 -20.47
N GLY A 33 28.51 -10.02 -21.25
CA GLY A 33 28.08 -9.38 -22.50
C GLY A 33 26.99 -8.33 -22.30
N ILE A 34 27.07 -7.57 -21.21
CA ILE A 34 26.08 -6.56 -20.80
C ILE A 34 26.68 -5.17 -21.02
N ASP A 35 25.95 -4.32 -21.75
CA ASP A 35 26.25 -2.89 -21.86
C ASP A 35 25.32 -2.06 -20.95
N SER A 36 25.83 -0.93 -20.47
CA SER A 36 25.06 0.04 -19.72
C SER A 36 23.83 0.50 -20.50
N GLY A 37 22.67 0.56 -19.82
CA GLY A 37 21.39 0.89 -20.43
C GLY A 37 20.65 -0.29 -21.07
N MET A 38 21.28 -1.46 -21.24
CA MET A 38 20.56 -2.66 -21.66
C MET A 38 19.55 -3.11 -20.60
N LEU A 39 18.43 -3.68 -21.05
CA LEU A 39 17.43 -4.26 -20.15
C LEU A 39 17.96 -5.55 -19.50
N CYS A 40 17.69 -5.73 -18.20
CA CYS A 40 17.84 -7.02 -17.56
C CYS A 40 16.69 -7.93 -18.00
N VAL A 41 16.96 -8.77 -19.00
CA VAL A 41 15.96 -9.58 -19.71
C VAL A 41 15.19 -10.49 -18.74
N GLU A 42 15.89 -11.16 -17.82
CA GLU A 42 15.30 -12.10 -16.87
C GLU A 42 14.34 -11.39 -15.91
N ALA A 43 14.77 -10.25 -15.35
CA ALA A 43 13.93 -9.47 -14.46
C ALA A 43 12.71 -8.91 -15.21
N MET A 44 12.89 -8.45 -16.46
CA MET A 44 11.78 -7.98 -17.29
C MET A 44 10.78 -9.08 -17.63
N GLN A 45 11.24 -10.27 -18.02
CA GLN A 45 10.37 -11.41 -18.29
C GLN A 45 9.57 -11.84 -17.05
N PHE A 46 10.20 -11.82 -15.87
CA PHE A 46 9.50 -12.08 -14.61
C PHE A 46 8.48 -11.00 -14.26
N LEU A 47 8.84 -9.72 -14.39
CA LEU A 47 7.91 -8.62 -14.12
C LEU A 47 6.71 -8.66 -15.07
N ILE A 48 6.91 -8.89 -16.37
CA ILE A 48 5.83 -9.06 -17.34
C ILE A 48 4.92 -10.23 -16.92
N TYR A 49 5.51 -11.37 -16.53
CA TYR A 49 4.74 -12.52 -16.06
C TYR A 49 3.93 -12.21 -14.79
N GLU A 50 4.57 -11.70 -13.75
CA GLU A 50 3.96 -11.53 -12.43
C GLU A 50 2.99 -10.34 -12.37
N CYS A 51 3.27 -9.28 -13.14
CA CYS A 51 2.49 -8.03 -13.11
C CYS A 51 1.42 -7.94 -14.21
N LEU A 52 1.67 -8.51 -15.39
CA LEU A 52 0.80 -8.33 -16.57
C LEU A 52 0.09 -9.62 -16.97
N LYS A 53 0.83 -10.74 -17.06
CA LYS A 53 0.25 -12.03 -17.43
C LYS A 53 -0.61 -12.63 -16.31
N ARG A 54 -0.12 -12.56 -15.06
CA ARG A 54 -0.90 -12.93 -13.89
C ARG A 54 -1.91 -11.83 -13.59
N GLY A 55 -3.18 -12.06 -13.91
CA GLY A 55 -4.30 -11.13 -13.65
C GLY A 55 -4.65 -10.88 -12.17
N ARG A 56 -3.68 -11.04 -11.26
CA ARG A 56 -3.83 -10.74 -9.82
C ARG A 56 -3.28 -9.36 -9.45
N VAL A 57 -2.45 -8.75 -10.30
CA VAL A 57 -1.81 -7.45 -10.04
C VAL A 57 -2.49 -6.38 -10.90
N ASN A 58 -3.25 -5.50 -10.25
CA ASN A 58 -4.07 -4.49 -10.94
C ASN A 58 -3.62 -3.04 -10.66
N SER A 59 -2.47 -2.84 -10.00
CA SER A 59 -2.02 -1.51 -9.56
C SER A 59 -0.59 -1.25 -10.02
N GLU A 60 -0.38 -0.14 -10.72
CA GLU A 60 0.94 0.37 -11.11
C GLU A 60 1.92 0.45 -9.93
N ASN A 61 1.43 0.86 -8.75
CA ASN A 61 2.28 0.90 -7.55
C ASN A 61 2.85 -0.47 -7.18
N THR A 62 2.12 -1.55 -7.47
CA THR A 62 2.59 -2.92 -7.22
C THR A 62 3.62 -3.32 -8.27
N TRP A 63 3.47 -2.88 -9.53
CA TRP A 63 4.51 -3.06 -10.55
C TRP A 63 5.83 -2.46 -10.06
N TRP A 64 5.80 -1.19 -9.64
CA TRP A 64 6.96 -0.49 -9.10
C TRP A 64 7.51 -1.11 -7.82
N THR A 65 6.64 -1.62 -6.95
CA THR A 65 7.09 -2.33 -5.74
C THR A 65 7.93 -3.55 -6.13
N TYR A 66 7.46 -4.36 -7.07
CA TYR A 66 8.19 -5.56 -7.51
C TYR A 66 9.45 -5.20 -8.31
N GLY A 67 9.37 -4.22 -9.20
CA GLY A 67 10.54 -3.73 -9.94
C GLY A 67 11.63 -3.22 -9.01
N ASN A 68 11.29 -2.39 -8.01
CA ASN A 68 12.25 -1.87 -7.04
C ASN A 68 12.85 -2.97 -6.16
N HIS A 69 12.07 -4.00 -5.79
CA HIS A 69 12.64 -5.13 -5.05
C HIS A 69 13.73 -5.84 -5.88
N LEU A 70 13.43 -6.16 -7.14
CA LEU A 70 14.42 -6.79 -8.01
C LEU A 70 15.63 -5.90 -8.26
N ALA A 71 15.41 -4.62 -8.56
CA ALA A 71 16.50 -3.67 -8.81
C ALA A 71 17.46 -3.59 -7.61
N GLN A 72 16.94 -3.50 -6.39
CA GLN A 72 17.75 -3.48 -5.17
C GLN A 72 18.55 -4.77 -4.96
N PHE A 73 17.94 -5.93 -5.16
CA PHE A 73 18.63 -7.22 -5.05
C PHE A 73 19.71 -7.39 -6.12
N LEU A 74 19.38 -7.11 -7.37
CA LEU A 74 20.32 -7.24 -8.49
C LEU A 74 21.46 -6.23 -8.38
N THR A 75 21.18 -5.00 -7.93
CA THR A 75 22.24 -4.00 -7.64
C THR A 75 23.16 -4.48 -6.52
N PHE A 76 22.62 -5.12 -5.48
CA PHE A 76 23.45 -5.74 -4.45
C PHE A 76 24.37 -6.81 -5.04
N CYS A 77 23.85 -7.68 -5.92
CA CYS A 77 24.66 -8.68 -6.59
C CYS A 77 25.75 -8.05 -7.47
N GLU A 78 25.41 -7.04 -8.28
CA GLU A 78 26.38 -6.29 -9.09
C GLU A 78 27.51 -5.67 -8.23
N GLN A 79 27.14 -4.96 -7.16
CA GLN A 79 28.10 -4.23 -6.33
C GLN A 79 29.05 -5.14 -5.55
N ASN A 80 28.66 -6.39 -5.32
CA ASN A 80 29.46 -7.38 -4.62
C ASN A 80 30.08 -8.41 -5.58
N SER A 81 29.98 -8.19 -6.90
CA SER A 81 30.45 -9.12 -7.93
C SER A 81 29.93 -10.55 -7.74
N LEU A 82 28.67 -10.68 -7.31
CA LEU A 82 28.01 -11.97 -7.09
C LEU A 82 27.19 -12.33 -8.33
N ASP A 83 27.44 -13.50 -8.91
CA ASP A 83 26.58 -14.00 -9.98
C ASP A 83 25.32 -14.63 -9.39
N TRP A 84 24.22 -13.90 -9.42
CA TRP A 84 22.91 -14.38 -8.96
C TRP A 84 22.31 -15.48 -9.83
N ARG A 85 22.92 -15.80 -10.98
CA ARG A 85 22.55 -16.92 -11.86
C ARG A 85 23.29 -18.21 -11.53
N ASP A 86 24.47 -18.11 -10.92
CA ASP A 86 25.23 -19.28 -10.48
C ASP A 86 24.66 -19.76 -9.14
N ILE A 87 23.84 -20.80 -9.22
CA ILE A 87 23.21 -21.44 -8.06
C ILE A 87 23.79 -22.85 -8.02
N SER A 88 25.07 -22.97 -7.67
CA SER A 88 25.71 -24.27 -7.55
C SER A 88 25.29 -24.94 -6.24
N GLU A 89 25.31 -26.27 -6.20
CA GLU A 89 24.96 -27.06 -4.99
C GLU A 89 26.04 -26.96 -3.88
N SER A 90 27.06 -26.13 -4.05
CA SER A 90 28.06 -25.88 -3.03
C SER A 90 27.51 -24.88 -1.99
N SER A 91 27.69 -25.18 -0.70
CA SER A 91 27.02 -24.55 0.44
C SER A 91 27.18 -23.03 0.60
N GLU A 92 27.99 -22.37 -0.23
CA GLU A 92 28.18 -20.91 -0.22
C GLU A 92 27.08 -20.19 -1.01
N ASP A 93 26.48 -20.81 -2.03
CA ASP A 93 25.47 -20.18 -2.90
C ASP A 93 24.05 -20.20 -2.31
N GLU A 94 23.73 -21.20 -1.48
CA GLU A 94 22.54 -21.19 -0.62
C GLU A 94 22.52 -19.96 0.31
N MET A 95 23.69 -19.37 0.58
CA MET A 95 23.80 -18.20 1.43
C MET A 95 23.55 -16.89 0.71
N LEU A 96 23.54 -16.78 -0.62
CA LEU A 96 23.40 -15.48 -1.32
C LEU A 96 22.16 -14.70 -0.85
N VAL A 97 20.99 -15.34 -0.94
CA VAL A 97 19.72 -14.70 -0.57
C VAL A 97 19.59 -14.54 0.94
N SER A 98 20.21 -15.43 1.72
CA SER A 98 20.27 -15.37 3.19
C SER A 98 21.16 -14.22 3.68
N ALA A 99 22.32 -14.03 3.08
CA ALA A 99 23.24 -12.93 3.35
C ALA A 99 22.58 -11.59 2.97
N TYR A 100 21.92 -11.54 1.81
CA TYR A 100 21.14 -10.36 1.42
C TYR A 100 20.02 -10.04 2.43
N ARG A 101 19.29 -11.04 2.91
CA ARG A 101 18.28 -10.88 3.98
C ARG A 101 18.89 -10.26 5.24
N ASP A 102 20.02 -10.81 5.68
CA ASP A 102 20.64 -10.40 6.94
C ASP A 102 21.20 -8.98 6.84
N LEU A 103 21.81 -8.62 5.70
CA LEU A 103 22.20 -7.25 5.38
C LEU A 103 21.01 -6.29 5.30
N CYS A 104 19.88 -6.71 4.74
CA CYS A 104 18.67 -5.88 4.68
C CYS A 104 18.23 -5.44 6.09
N VAL A 105 18.30 -6.33 7.07
CA VAL A 105 17.87 -6.03 8.44
C VAL A 105 18.98 -5.33 9.23
N GLY A 106 20.22 -5.84 9.16
CA GLY A 106 21.35 -5.36 9.95
C GLY A 106 21.90 -4.03 9.44
N GLU A 107 22.32 -4.00 8.18
CA GLU A 107 23.04 -2.86 7.59
C GLU A 107 22.10 -1.84 6.93
N PHE A 108 21.11 -2.30 6.16
CA PHE A 108 20.18 -1.39 5.47
C PHE A 108 19.03 -0.89 6.36
N GLY A 109 18.93 -1.38 7.59
CA GLY A 109 17.93 -0.95 8.57
C GLY A 109 16.47 -1.20 8.15
N MET A 110 16.23 -2.14 7.23
CA MET A 110 14.87 -2.48 6.79
C MET A 110 14.12 -3.21 7.89
N SER A 111 12.83 -2.89 8.04
CA SER A 111 11.98 -3.66 8.96
C SER A 111 11.81 -5.10 8.47
N VAL A 112 11.80 -6.07 9.38
CA VAL A 112 11.57 -7.51 9.08
C VAL A 112 10.39 -7.74 8.12
N ASN A 113 9.30 -6.99 8.29
CA ASN A 113 8.14 -7.11 7.40
C ASN A 113 8.42 -6.60 5.98
N SER A 114 9.15 -5.48 5.85
CA SER A 114 9.59 -4.97 4.54
C SER A 114 10.56 -5.93 3.89
N THR A 115 11.54 -6.45 4.63
CA THR A 115 12.48 -7.47 4.15
C THR A 115 11.75 -8.72 3.68
N ASN A 116 10.77 -9.22 4.44
CA ASN A 116 9.96 -10.35 3.98
C ASN A 116 9.10 -10.04 2.73
N GLN A 117 8.64 -8.80 2.52
CA GLN A 117 7.96 -8.44 1.27
C GLN A 117 8.92 -8.44 0.08
N HIS A 118 10.13 -7.97 0.34
CA HIS A 118 11.22 -7.97 -0.62
C HIS A 118 11.61 -9.42 -1.00
N LEU A 119 11.93 -10.25 -0.01
CA LEU A 119 12.27 -11.66 -0.20
C LEU A 119 11.16 -12.45 -0.89
N ARG A 120 9.87 -12.19 -0.61
CA ARG A 120 8.78 -12.84 -1.34
C ARG A 120 8.79 -12.54 -2.84
N THR A 121 9.33 -11.40 -3.25
CA THR A 121 9.48 -11.06 -4.66
C THR A 121 10.66 -11.81 -5.27
N ILE A 122 11.80 -11.87 -4.56
CA ILE A 122 12.99 -12.64 -4.96
C ILE A 122 12.67 -14.15 -5.05
N VAL A 123 11.98 -14.71 -4.05
CA VAL A 123 11.54 -16.11 -4.04
C VAL A 123 10.70 -16.41 -5.29
N ARG A 124 9.74 -15.53 -5.63
CA ARG A 124 8.91 -15.67 -6.84
C ARG A 124 9.72 -15.53 -8.13
N PHE A 125 10.73 -14.67 -8.14
CA PHE A 125 11.65 -14.50 -9.26
C PHE A 125 12.46 -15.77 -9.54
N TYR A 126 13.13 -16.33 -8.53
CA TYR A 126 13.84 -17.60 -8.66
C TYR A 126 12.89 -18.75 -9.04
N SER A 127 11.74 -18.86 -8.35
CA SER A 127 10.71 -19.86 -8.70
C SER A 127 10.23 -19.76 -10.16
N TYR A 128 10.17 -18.56 -10.73
CA TYR A 128 9.78 -18.36 -12.12
C TYR A 128 10.90 -18.70 -13.12
N GLY A 129 12.15 -18.49 -12.72
CA GLY A 129 13.34 -18.72 -13.54
C GLY A 129 13.88 -20.14 -13.53
N VAL A 130 13.51 -20.98 -12.55
CA VAL A 130 13.89 -22.40 -12.54
C VAL A 130 13.36 -23.11 -13.79
N GLY A 131 14.24 -23.84 -14.46
CA GLY A 131 13.95 -24.52 -15.73
C GLY A 131 14.00 -23.60 -16.96
N LYS A 132 14.30 -22.30 -16.79
CA LYS A 132 14.52 -21.33 -17.88
C LYS A 132 15.93 -20.78 -17.86
N TRP A 133 16.34 -20.27 -16.70
CA TRP A 133 17.64 -19.62 -16.48
C TRP A 133 18.40 -20.28 -15.32
N PHE A 134 17.68 -20.81 -14.33
CA PHE A 134 18.28 -21.45 -13.16
C PHE A 134 18.07 -22.97 -13.20
N LYS A 135 19.08 -23.72 -12.74
CA LYS A 135 19.00 -25.18 -12.62
C LYS A 135 18.22 -25.61 -11.38
N SER A 136 18.36 -24.88 -10.27
CA SER A 136 17.80 -25.17 -8.96
C SER A 136 17.36 -23.89 -8.24
N LEU A 137 16.76 -24.03 -7.06
CA LEU A 137 16.40 -22.91 -6.19
C LEU A 137 17.54 -22.61 -5.20
N PRO A 138 17.82 -21.34 -4.88
CA PRO A 138 18.85 -20.96 -3.90
C PRO A 138 18.31 -20.98 -2.46
N TYR A 139 17.25 -21.75 -2.19
CA TYR A 139 16.60 -21.82 -0.88
C TYR A 139 15.78 -23.10 -0.73
N SER A 140 15.55 -23.53 0.51
CA SER A 140 14.73 -24.70 0.84
C SER A 140 13.26 -24.35 1.08
N LEU A 141 12.37 -25.31 0.80
CA LEU A 141 10.94 -25.19 1.08
C LEU A 141 10.60 -25.94 2.37
N GLU A 142 10.11 -25.21 3.37
CA GLU A 142 9.67 -25.76 4.64
C GLU A 142 8.14 -25.73 4.78
N SER A 143 7.59 -26.72 5.46
CA SER A 143 6.16 -26.72 5.81
C SER A 143 5.92 -25.90 7.07
N VAL A 144 5.24 -24.77 6.95
CA VAL A 144 4.88 -23.91 8.09
C VAL A 144 3.42 -24.13 8.48
N SER A 145 3.18 -24.37 9.76
CA SER A 145 1.83 -24.41 10.32
C SER A 145 1.30 -22.98 10.51
N VAL A 146 0.18 -22.65 9.88
CA VAL A 146 -0.44 -21.33 10.05
C VAL A 146 -1.27 -21.35 11.32
N ASN A 147 -0.83 -20.65 12.36
CA ASN A 147 -1.58 -20.51 13.61
C ASN A 147 -2.81 -19.64 13.35
N LYS A 148 -3.96 -20.27 13.05
CA LYS A 148 -5.24 -19.57 12.94
C LYS A 148 -5.95 -19.73 14.29
N GLY A 149 -6.08 -18.62 15.03
CA GLY A 149 -6.93 -18.59 16.23
C GLY A 149 -8.31 -19.17 15.92
N GLN A 150 -8.85 -19.98 16.86
CA GLN A 150 -10.08 -20.78 16.78
C GLN A 150 -11.01 -20.40 15.61
N GLN A 151 -10.87 -21.07 14.47
CA GLN A 151 -11.81 -20.95 13.35
C GLN A 151 -12.77 -22.14 13.34
N PHE A 152 -14.06 -21.80 13.40
CA PHE A 152 -15.25 -22.67 13.35
C PHE A 152 -15.33 -23.61 12.11
N LEU A 153 -14.36 -23.58 11.19
CA LEU A 153 -14.39 -24.32 9.92
C LEU A 153 -13.10 -25.14 9.66
N ALA A 154 -12.31 -25.44 10.71
CA ALA A 154 -11.08 -26.23 10.60
C ALA A 154 -11.28 -27.62 9.94
N HIS A 155 -12.49 -28.18 10.02
CA HIS A 155 -12.83 -29.51 9.48
C HIS A 155 -13.02 -29.55 7.96
N THR A 156 -12.93 -28.41 7.26
CA THR A 156 -13.19 -28.32 5.80
C THR A 156 -11.94 -28.27 4.93
N GLU A 157 -10.73 -28.19 5.51
CA GLU A 157 -9.50 -28.02 4.73
C GLU A 157 -8.72 -29.34 4.53
N ARG A 158 -8.59 -29.77 3.28
CA ARG A 158 -7.92 -31.03 2.83
C ARG A 158 -6.40 -31.09 3.08
N ASN A 159 -5.76 -29.96 3.45
CA ASN A 159 -4.30 -29.84 3.63
C ASN A 159 -3.85 -29.58 5.09
N GLY A 160 -4.73 -29.75 6.08
CA GLY A 160 -4.35 -29.71 7.51
C GLY A 160 -3.67 -28.40 7.97
N GLY A 161 -3.97 -27.26 7.35
CA GLY A 161 -3.44 -25.95 7.73
C GLY A 161 -1.94 -25.72 7.46
N LYS A 162 -1.27 -26.63 6.73
CA LYS A 162 0.16 -26.47 6.37
C LYS A 162 0.31 -25.64 5.09
N LYS A 163 1.21 -24.66 5.12
CA LYS A 163 1.60 -23.85 3.96
C LYS A 163 3.11 -24.00 3.74
N TYR A 164 3.52 -24.35 2.53
CA TYR A 164 4.93 -24.31 2.16
C TYR A 164 5.41 -22.85 2.11
N SER A 165 6.50 -22.56 2.82
CA SER A 165 7.19 -21.28 2.83
C SER A 165 8.67 -21.53 2.58
N SER A 166 9.35 -20.59 1.94
CA SER A 166 10.82 -20.63 1.95
C SER A 166 11.33 -20.40 3.39
N ASP A 167 12.37 -21.13 3.73
CA ASP A 167 13.26 -21.00 4.90
C ASP A 167 13.86 -19.58 5.07
N LEU A 168 13.90 -18.78 4.01
CA LEU A 168 14.37 -17.40 4.03
C LEU A 168 13.48 -16.45 4.86
N MET A 169 12.22 -16.81 5.09
CA MET A 169 11.24 -15.91 5.69
C MET A 169 11.45 -15.76 7.19
N MET A 170 11.69 -14.53 7.65
CA MET A 170 11.84 -14.25 9.09
C MET A 170 10.49 -14.21 9.81
N LYS A 171 10.48 -14.62 11.09
CA LYS A 171 9.29 -14.53 11.93
C LYS A 171 8.91 -13.07 12.17
N THR A 172 7.71 -12.68 11.72
CA THR A 172 7.14 -11.36 12.03
C THR A 172 6.28 -11.44 13.28
N PHE A 173 6.54 -10.57 14.25
CA PHE A 173 5.64 -10.35 15.37
C PHE A 173 4.53 -9.39 14.97
N GLU A 174 3.28 -9.70 15.34
CA GLU A 174 2.16 -8.79 15.11
C GLU A 174 2.36 -7.50 15.92
N LYS A 175 2.55 -6.39 15.22
CA LYS A 175 2.49 -5.07 15.86
C LYS A 175 1.03 -4.78 16.18
N LYS A 176 0.71 -4.59 17.47
CA LYS A 176 -0.61 -4.13 17.89
C LYS A 176 -0.94 -2.83 17.16
N ALA A 177 -2.14 -2.78 16.56
CA ALA A 177 -2.60 -1.59 15.85
C ALA A 177 -2.63 -0.40 16.82
N LYS A 178 -1.91 0.67 16.47
CA LYS A 178 -1.94 1.92 17.23
C LYS A 178 -3.18 2.72 16.84
N PHE A 179 -3.88 3.26 17.83
CA PHE A 179 -5.03 4.14 17.67
C PHE A 179 -4.93 5.29 18.67
N LEU A 180 -5.65 6.38 18.41
CA LEU A 180 -5.66 7.55 19.26
C LEU A 180 -6.70 7.39 20.37
N SER A 181 -6.34 7.78 21.59
CA SER A 181 -7.25 7.94 22.72
C SER A 181 -8.20 9.12 22.52
N ALA A 182 -9.28 9.19 23.31
CA ALA A 182 -10.23 10.30 23.26
C ALA A 182 -9.59 11.66 23.65
N ILE A 183 -8.49 11.66 24.41
CA ILE A 183 -7.73 12.86 24.75
C ILE A 183 -6.91 13.29 23.52
N GLU A 184 -6.13 12.38 22.95
CA GLU A 184 -5.31 12.64 21.75
C GLU A 184 -6.17 13.08 20.54
N VAL A 185 -7.39 12.55 20.39
CA VAL A 185 -8.32 13.00 19.35
C VAL A 185 -8.74 14.47 19.56
N ARG A 186 -9.02 14.87 20.81
CA ARG A 186 -9.36 16.26 21.11
C ARG A 186 -8.18 17.18 20.86
N GLU A 187 -6.98 16.80 21.32
CA GLU A 187 -5.73 17.55 21.10
C GLU A 187 -5.40 17.69 19.61
N LEU A 188 -5.56 16.61 18.83
CA LEU A 188 -5.40 16.62 17.38
C LEU A 188 -6.37 17.62 16.74
N LEU A 189 -7.66 17.58 17.10
CA LEU A 189 -8.64 18.48 16.51
C LEU A 189 -8.42 19.95 16.93
N SER A 190 -7.92 20.22 18.14
CA SER A 190 -7.58 21.58 18.58
C SER A 190 -6.35 22.13 17.88
N ALA A 191 -5.34 21.29 17.60
CA ALA A 191 -4.10 21.71 16.95
C ALA A 191 -4.27 22.06 15.47
N ILE A 192 -5.37 21.63 14.82
CA ILE A 192 -5.61 21.93 13.42
C ILE A 192 -6.27 23.30 13.27
N GLU A 193 -5.49 24.27 12.80
CA GLU A 193 -5.96 25.62 12.44
C GLU A 193 -6.67 25.64 11.09
N ASN A 194 -6.15 24.92 10.08
CA ASN A 194 -6.71 24.91 8.73
C ASN A 194 -8.11 24.23 8.72
N PRO A 195 -9.19 24.95 8.39
CA PRO A 195 -10.54 24.38 8.44
C PRO A 195 -10.77 23.21 7.49
N THR A 196 -10.12 23.23 6.31
CA THR A 196 -10.19 22.14 5.33
C THR A 196 -9.56 20.88 5.91
N LEU A 197 -8.35 20.99 6.47
CA LEU A 197 -7.64 19.86 7.08
C LEU A 197 -8.43 19.29 8.27
N LYS A 198 -9.04 20.17 9.08
CA LYS A 198 -9.86 19.78 10.23
C LYS A 198 -11.07 18.95 9.79
N LEU A 199 -11.72 19.37 8.70
CA LEU A 199 -12.85 18.66 8.13
C LEU A 199 -12.46 17.31 7.53
N MET A 200 -11.30 17.23 6.86
CA MET A 200 -10.73 15.96 6.37
C MET A 200 -10.44 14.97 7.52
N VAL A 201 -9.86 15.45 8.62
CA VAL A 201 -9.58 14.63 9.81
C VAL A 201 -10.88 14.16 10.48
N ARG A 202 -11.88 15.05 10.61
CA ARG A 202 -13.21 14.67 11.12
C ARG A 202 -13.88 13.61 10.26
N LEU A 203 -13.81 13.72 8.93
CA LEU A 203 -14.35 12.71 8.03
C LEU A 203 -13.65 11.36 8.21
N CYS A 204 -12.32 11.33 8.36
CA CYS A 204 -11.57 10.12 8.70
C CYS A 204 -12.05 9.48 10.01
N LEU A 205 -12.14 10.27 11.07
CA LEU A 205 -12.47 9.80 12.42
C LEU A 205 -13.93 9.34 12.57
N GLN A 206 -14.85 9.82 11.71
CA GLN A 206 -16.27 9.50 11.81
C GLN A 206 -16.76 8.46 10.79
N THR A 207 -15.98 8.16 9.75
CA THR A 207 -16.38 7.22 8.69
C THR A 207 -15.37 6.10 8.44
N GLY A 208 -14.17 6.22 9.02
CA GLY A 208 -13.07 5.29 8.78
C GLY A 208 -12.63 5.24 7.32
N ILE A 209 -12.86 6.29 6.52
CA ILE A 209 -12.49 6.32 5.10
C ILE A 209 -10.99 6.07 4.88
N ARG A 210 -10.61 5.37 3.79
CA ARG A 210 -9.18 5.18 3.45
C ARG A 210 -8.62 6.48 2.88
N ARG A 211 -7.30 6.69 3.01
CA ARG A 211 -6.62 7.87 2.45
C ARG A 211 -6.98 8.13 0.99
N LYS A 212 -6.84 7.14 0.09
CA LYS A 212 -7.16 7.35 -1.34
C LYS A 212 -8.63 7.73 -1.56
N GLU A 213 -9.55 7.11 -0.83
CA GLU A 213 -11.00 7.40 -0.91
C GLU A 213 -11.33 8.81 -0.39
N LEU A 214 -10.59 9.31 0.60
CA LEU A 214 -10.71 10.69 1.10
C LEU A 214 -10.25 11.72 0.06
N LEU A 215 -9.10 11.47 -0.59
CA LEU A 215 -8.53 12.42 -1.55
C LEU A 215 -9.31 12.45 -2.87
N LEU A 216 -9.90 11.31 -3.26
CA LEU A 216 -10.74 11.17 -4.46
C LEU A 216 -12.24 11.20 -4.12
N PHE A 217 -12.59 11.80 -2.97
CA PHE A 217 -13.97 11.79 -2.51
C PHE A 217 -14.84 12.58 -3.49
N PRO A 218 -15.92 11.99 -4.04
CA PRO A 218 -16.72 12.65 -5.07
C PRO A 218 -17.47 13.86 -4.54
N LEU A 219 -17.38 15.01 -5.22
CA LEU A 219 -18.09 16.23 -4.83
C LEU A 219 -19.63 16.05 -4.87
N HIS A 220 -20.15 15.37 -5.90
CA HIS A 220 -21.58 15.26 -6.16
C HIS A 220 -22.39 14.52 -5.08
N VAL A 221 -21.73 13.80 -4.17
CA VAL A 221 -22.43 13.08 -3.07
C VAL A 221 -22.78 14.01 -1.90
N ILE A 222 -22.18 15.19 -1.84
CA ILE A 222 -22.46 16.19 -0.81
C ILE A 222 -23.74 16.94 -1.16
N ARG A 223 -24.68 16.97 -0.22
CA ARG A 223 -26.01 17.56 -0.39
C ARG A 223 -26.47 18.25 0.87
N LYS A 224 -27.34 19.26 0.72
CA LYS A 224 -27.94 19.95 1.86
C LYS A 224 -28.73 18.93 2.67
N PRO A 225 -28.46 18.79 3.97
CA PRO A 225 -29.26 17.92 4.81
C PRO A 225 -30.64 18.56 5.04
N THR A 226 -31.69 17.81 4.71
CA THR A 226 -33.10 18.28 4.72
C THR A 226 -33.99 17.45 5.64
N GLU A 227 -33.52 16.27 6.07
CA GLU A 227 -34.28 15.31 6.87
C GLU A 227 -33.68 15.14 8.25
N ASN A 228 -34.52 14.87 9.26
CA ASN A 228 -34.12 14.53 10.62
C ASN A 228 -33.58 13.08 10.72
N ARG A 229 -32.65 12.72 9.84
CA ARG A 229 -31.95 11.44 9.85
C ARG A 229 -30.69 11.52 10.69
N ALA A 230 -30.25 10.40 11.27
CA ALA A 230 -28.99 10.36 12.02
C ALA A 230 -27.75 10.38 11.10
N TYR A 231 -27.87 9.79 9.90
CA TYR A 231 -26.78 9.66 8.95
C TYR A 231 -27.25 9.63 7.49
N TYR A 232 -26.32 9.93 6.57
CA TYR A 232 -26.47 9.86 5.13
C TYR A 232 -25.62 8.72 4.58
N ALA A 233 -26.25 7.78 3.87
CA ALA A 233 -25.52 6.77 3.11
C ALA A 233 -25.02 7.37 1.79
N VAL A 234 -23.72 7.23 1.52
CA VAL A 234 -23.09 7.64 0.26
C VAL A 234 -22.18 6.53 -0.28
N ASN A 235 -22.11 6.42 -1.59
CA ASN A 235 -21.18 5.51 -2.25
C ASN A 235 -19.87 6.24 -2.55
N ILE A 236 -18.76 5.55 -2.30
CA ILE A 236 -17.41 6.04 -2.57
C ILE A 236 -16.58 4.95 -3.25
N SER A 237 -15.61 5.35 -4.06
CA SER A 237 -14.65 4.47 -4.71
C SER A 237 -13.21 4.87 -4.37
N ARG A 238 -12.25 3.97 -4.58
CA ARG A 238 -10.82 4.24 -4.36
C ARG A 238 -10.13 4.78 -5.60
N THR A 239 -10.69 4.50 -6.77
CA THR A 239 -10.27 4.90 -8.11
C THR A 239 -11.50 4.86 -9.01
N LYS A 240 -11.45 5.53 -10.16
CA LYS A 240 -12.50 5.48 -11.17
C LYS A 240 -12.64 4.04 -11.68
N GLY A 241 -13.82 3.43 -11.54
CA GLY A 241 -14.11 2.06 -12.00
C GLY A 241 -13.89 0.93 -10.97
N GLU A 242 -13.41 1.22 -9.76
CA GLU A 242 -13.35 0.22 -8.68
C GLU A 242 -14.74 -0.03 -8.05
N ARG A 243 -14.91 -1.17 -7.40
CA ARG A 243 -16.13 -1.49 -6.65
C ARG A 243 -16.41 -0.41 -5.61
N GLU A 244 -17.54 0.26 -5.78
CA GLU A 244 -18.03 1.22 -4.81
C GLU A 244 -18.32 0.53 -3.48
N ARG A 245 -18.10 1.27 -2.39
CA ARG A 245 -18.59 0.88 -1.07
C ARG A 245 -19.43 1.99 -0.48
N LYS A 246 -20.45 1.59 0.28
CA LYS A 246 -21.29 2.50 1.02
C LYS A 246 -20.63 2.88 2.34
N ILE A 247 -20.66 4.17 2.68
CA ILE A 247 -20.31 4.67 4.01
C ILE A 247 -21.47 5.50 4.57
N HIS A 248 -21.51 5.65 5.89
CA HIS A 248 -22.52 6.46 6.58
C HIS A 248 -21.86 7.72 7.13
N ILE A 249 -22.37 8.89 6.75
CA ILE A 249 -21.87 10.20 7.19
C ILE A 249 -22.89 10.78 8.19
N PRO A 250 -22.50 11.09 9.44
CA PRO A 250 -23.39 11.72 10.40
C PRO A 250 -23.94 13.06 9.87
N THR A 251 -25.20 13.37 10.20
CA THR A 251 -25.88 14.58 9.66
C THR A 251 -25.13 15.87 9.94
N ARG A 252 -24.62 16.06 11.17
CA ARG A 252 -23.80 17.23 11.51
C ARG A 252 -22.53 17.35 10.67
N LEU A 253 -21.91 16.22 10.31
CA LEU A 253 -20.74 16.24 9.43
C LEU A 253 -21.15 16.55 7.98
N MET A 254 -22.29 16.03 7.51
CA MET A 254 -22.83 16.38 6.19
C MET A 254 -23.15 17.88 6.09
N GLU A 255 -23.69 18.50 7.13
CA GLU A 255 -23.90 19.95 7.22
C GLU A 255 -22.60 20.71 7.03
N ASP A 256 -21.55 20.32 7.77
CA ASP A 256 -20.24 20.96 7.68
C ASP A 256 -19.58 20.79 6.31
N LEU A 257 -19.71 19.61 5.69
CA LEU A 257 -19.22 19.34 4.34
C LEU A 257 -19.99 20.17 3.30
N TRP A 258 -21.31 20.26 3.42
CA TRP A 258 -22.14 21.07 2.53
C TRP A 258 -21.79 22.56 2.64
N ARG A 259 -21.60 23.08 3.86
CA ARG A 259 -21.15 24.46 4.07
C ARG A 259 -19.77 24.70 3.45
N TYR A 260 -18.81 23.80 3.68
CA TYR A 260 -17.48 23.88 3.07
C TYR A 260 -17.55 23.94 1.54
N VAL A 261 -18.40 23.13 0.91
CA VAL A 261 -18.58 23.11 -0.55
C VAL A 261 -19.07 24.46 -1.07
N ASN A 262 -20.06 25.06 -0.42
CA ASN A 262 -20.70 26.30 -0.90
C ASN A 262 -19.94 27.58 -0.53
N GLU A 263 -19.03 27.52 0.45
CA GLU A 263 -18.24 28.66 0.91
C GLU A 263 -16.77 28.49 0.50
N ALA A 264 -15.94 27.92 1.39
CA ALA A 264 -14.49 27.91 1.25
C ALA A 264 -13.99 27.15 0.00
N ARG A 265 -14.62 26.03 -0.37
CA ARG A 265 -14.23 25.29 -1.58
C ARG A 265 -14.56 26.07 -2.85
N PHE A 266 -15.74 26.68 -2.90
CA PHE A 266 -16.18 27.47 -4.05
C PHE A 266 -15.26 28.68 -4.28
N GLN A 267 -14.87 29.39 -3.22
CA GLN A 267 -13.90 30.48 -3.28
C GLN A 267 -12.54 30.01 -3.80
N LYS A 268 -12.02 28.89 -3.28
CA LYS A 268 -10.75 28.30 -3.75
C LYS A 268 -10.78 27.91 -5.23
N GLN A 269 -11.88 27.32 -5.68
CA GLN A 269 -12.06 26.93 -7.08
C GLN A 269 -12.12 28.16 -7.99
N GLN A 270 -12.82 29.22 -7.59
CA GLN A 270 -12.86 30.47 -8.36
C GLN A 270 -11.48 31.13 -8.45
N ALA A 271 -10.73 31.14 -7.35
CA ALA A 271 -9.39 31.73 -7.32
C ALA A 271 -8.38 30.95 -8.17
N SER A 272 -8.48 29.62 -8.22
CA SER A 272 -7.55 28.78 -8.99
C SER A 272 -7.93 28.64 -10.47
N GLY A 273 -9.21 28.82 -10.81
CA GLY A 273 -9.74 28.57 -12.15
C GLY A 273 -9.78 27.09 -12.55
N VAL A 274 -9.43 26.17 -11.65
CA VAL A 274 -9.37 24.73 -11.94
C VAL A 274 -10.66 24.04 -11.55
N VAL A 275 -11.30 23.39 -12.51
CA VAL A 275 -12.47 22.54 -12.27
C VAL A 275 -12.02 21.17 -11.76
N SER A 276 -12.58 20.77 -10.62
CA SER A 276 -12.29 19.48 -9.99
C SER A 276 -13.57 18.84 -9.47
N ASP A 277 -13.68 17.52 -9.65
CA ASP A 277 -14.76 16.68 -9.12
C ASP A 277 -14.47 16.17 -7.70
N CYS A 278 -13.28 16.46 -7.16
CA CYS A 278 -12.88 16.06 -5.82
C CYS A 278 -13.45 17.01 -4.76
N LEU A 279 -13.90 16.47 -3.64
CA LEU A 279 -14.48 17.24 -2.55
C LEU A 279 -13.47 18.22 -1.95
N PHE A 280 -12.28 17.75 -1.58
CA PHE A 280 -11.29 18.59 -0.91
C PHE A 280 -10.29 19.16 -1.91
N LEU A 281 -10.00 20.45 -1.77
CA LEU A 281 -8.97 21.16 -2.53
C LEU A 281 -7.83 21.60 -1.60
N THR A 282 -6.62 21.78 -2.15
CA THR A 282 -5.47 22.35 -1.45
C THR A 282 -5.71 23.83 -1.13
N SER A 283 -4.73 24.52 -0.53
CA SER A 283 -4.80 25.97 -0.33
C SER A 283 -4.84 26.73 -1.67
N ASP A 284 -4.14 26.21 -2.68
CA ASP A 284 -4.05 26.80 -4.02
C ASP A 284 -5.23 26.40 -4.94
N GLY A 285 -6.28 25.80 -4.38
CA GLY A 285 -7.46 25.38 -5.12
C GLY A 285 -7.23 24.22 -6.11
N GLN A 286 -6.16 23.45 -5.93
CA GLN A 286 -5.84 22.26 -6.73
C GLN A 286 -6.32 20.98 -6.04
N GLU A 287 -6.36 19.88 -6.79
CA GLU A 287 -6.63 18.55 -6.22
C GLU A 287 -5.48 18.08 -5.32
N TRP A 288 -5.84 17.31 -4.29
CA TRP A 288 -4.82 16.61 -3.51
C TRP A 288 -4.24 15.44 -4.31
N THR A 289 -2.91 15.38 -4.41
CA THR A 289 -2.24 14.26 -5.09
C THR A 289 -2.61 12.92 -4.44
N SER A 290 -3.29 12.04 -5.18
CA SER A 290 -3.79 10.75 -4.69
C SER A 290 -2.67 9.73 -4.35
N GLN A 291 -1.52 9.86 -5.02
CA GLN A 291 -0.31 9.06 -4.80
C GLN A 291 0.63 9.68 -3.75
N GLY A 292 0.44 10.96 -3.42
CA GLY A 292 1.35 11.71 -2.57
C GLY A 292 1.16 11.48 -1.09
N SER A 293 2.18 11.88 -0.33
CA SER A 293 2.16 11.95 1.13
C SER A 293 1.57 13.26 1.66
N ALA A 294 1.03 14.14 0.80
CA ALA A 294 0.60 15.50 1.16
C ALA A 294 -0.30 15.55 2.40
N PHE A 295 -1.37 14.76 2.46
CA PHE A 295 -2.23 14.69 3.66
C PHE A 295 -1.47 14.14 4.88
N GLY A 296 -0.60 13.16 4.70
CA GLY A 296 0.26 12.65 5.79
C GLY A 296 1.30 13.67 6.26
N LYS A 297 1.86 14.48 5.34
CA LYS A 297 2.78 15.58 5.64
C LYS A 297 2.06 16.70 6.40
N ALA A 298 0.83 17.04 5.99
CA ALA A 298 -0.01 18.02 6.69
C ALA A 298 -0.37 17.57 8.12
N LEU A 299 -0.55 16.26 8.35
CA LEU A 299 -0.71 15.72 9.70
C LEU A 299 0.61 15.78 10.49
N LYS A 300 1.74 15.47 9.84
CA LYS A 300 3.06 15.51 10.47
C LYS A 300 3.47 16.93 10.87
N SER A 301 3.10 17.95 10.08
CA SER A 301 3.42 19.35 10.36
C SER A 301 2.69 19.94 11.58
N LEU A 302 1.71 19.22 12.14
CA LEU A 302 1.07 19.62 13.40
C LEU A 302 2.00 19.48 14.62
N ASN A 303 3.14 18.78 14.48
CA ASN A 303 4.17 18.61 15.51
C ASN A 303 3.62 18.16 16.89
N LEU A 304 2.63 17.25 16.87
CA LEU A 304 2.04 16.68 18.07
C LEU A 304 3.03 15.73 18.78
N PRO A 305 2.93 15.57 20.11
CA PRO A 305 3.81 14.67 20.89
C PRO A 305 3.59 13.18 20.56
N PHE A 306 2.54 12.85 19.82
CA PHE A 306 2.22 11.53 19.33
C PHE A 306 2.16 11.51 17.80
N HIS A 307 2.46 10.34 17.22
CA HIS A 307 2.36 10.16 15.78
C HIS A 307 0.90 10.22 15.34
N VAL A 308 0.62 10.88 14.21
CA VAL A 308 -0.69 10.87 13.55
C VAL A 308 -0.50 10.51 12.08
N SER A 309 -1.29 9.55 11.60
CA SER A 309 -1.29 9.13 10.20
C SER A 309 -2.69 8.77 9.73
N PRO A 310 -2.96 8.79 8.41
CA PRO A 310 -4.28 8.45 7.88
C PRO A 310 -4.73 7.03 8.28
N HIS A 311 -3.80 6.09 8.41
CA HIS A 311 -4.11 4.73 8.83
C HIS A 311 -4.52 4.68 10.31
N MET A 312 -3.88 5.48 11.17
CA MET A 312 -4.25 5.56 12.59
C MET A 312 -5.60 6.21 12.81
N LEU A 313 -5.97 7.24 12.03
CA LEU A 313 -7.32 7.82 12.09
C LEU A 313 -8.40 6.76 11.78
N ARG A 314 -8.15 5.93 10.76
CA ARG A 314 -9.03 4.81 10.41
C ARG A 314 -9.09 3.74 11.50
N HIS A 315 -7.95 3.35 12.09
CA HIS A 315 -7.94 2.41 13.22
C HIS A 315 -8.68 2.96 14.42
N THR A 316 -8.53 4.25 14.70
CA THR A 316 -9.25 4.95 15.77
C THR A 316 -10.75 4.83 15.57
N TYR A 317 -11.27 5.13 14.37
CA TYR A 317 -12.68 4.91 14.05
C TYR A 317 -13.12 3.46 14.29
N ALA A 318 -12.36 2.48 13.78
CA ALA A 318 -12.72 1.06 13.90
C ALA A 318 -12.78 0.60 15.37
N THR A 319 -11.79 1.00 16.19
CA THR A 319 -11.76 0.70 17.62
C THR A 319 -12.92 1.34 18.36
N HIS A 320 -13.21 2.63 18.10
CA HIS A 320 -14.34 3.33 18.73
C HIS A 320 -15.69 2.73 18.33
N MET A 321 -15.87 2.38 17.05
CA MET A 321 -17.10 1.77 16.54
C MET A 321 -17.30 0.37 17.15
N LEU A 322 -16.24 -0.44 17.23
CA LEU A 322 -16.31 -1.75 17.88
C LEU A 322 -16.65 -1.64 19.37
N LYS A 323 -16.01 -0.69 20.08
CA LYS A 323 -16.30 -0.43 21.50
C LYS A 323 -17.77 -0.05 21.71
N GLY A 324 -18.30 0.88 20.92
CA GLY A 324 -19.71 1.26 20.99
C GLY A 324 -20.66 0.09 20.69
N MET A 325 -20.34 -0.76 19.70
CA MET A 325 -21.13 -1.97 19.42
C MET A 325 -21.12 -2.98 20.58
N LEU A 326 -19.99 -3.16 21.25
CA LEU A 326 -19.87 -4.06 22.40
C LEU A 326 -20.67 -3.53 23.60
N GLU A 327 -20.58 -2.23 23.89
CA GLU A 327 -21.35 -1.58 24.94
C GLU A 327 -22.87 -1.67 24.68
N HIS A 328 -23.31 -1.51 23.43
CA HIS A 328 -24.71 -1.70 23.07
C HIS A 328 -25.18 -3.17 23.11
N LYS A 329 -24.29 -4.14 22.83
CA LYS A 329 -24.63 -5.58 22.94
C LYS A 329 -24.78 -6.02 24.40
N SER A 330 -23.98 -5.47 25.32
CA SER A 330 -24.18 -5.74 26.76
C SER A 330 -25.54 -5.26 27.30
N SER A 331 -26.25 -4.40 26.55
CA SER A 331 -27.59 -3.92 26.94
C SER A 331 -28.75 -4.81 26.47
N LYS A 332 -28.49 -5.86 25.66
CA LYS A 332 -29.50 -6.81 25.17
C LYS A 332 -28.92 -8.21 25.01
N PHE A 333 -28.75 -8.90 26.12
CA PHE A 333 -28.93 -10.35 26.19
C PHE A 333 -29.18 -10.76 27.65
N GLU A 334 -30.43 -10.59 28.10
CA GLU A 334 -31.03 -11.50 29.07
C GLU A 334 -32.03 -12.33 28.26
N PRO A 335 -31.96 -13.68 28.32
CA PRO A 335 -32.78 -14.57 27.49
C PRO A 335 -34.29 -14.39 27.70
#